data_AF-A0AB74IEZ6-F1
#
_entry.id   AF-A0AB74IEZ6-F1
#
_cell.length_a   1.000
_cell.length_b   1.000
_cell.length_c   1.000
_cell.angle_alpha   90.00
_cell.angle_beta   90.00
_cell.angle_gamma   90.00
#
_symmetry.space_group_name_H-M   'P 1'
#
loop_
_entity.id
_entity.type
_entity.pdbx_description
1 polymer ?
#
loop_
_entity_poly.entity_id
_entity_poly.type
_entity_poly.pdbx_seq_one_letter_code
_entity_poly.pdbx_strand_id
1 'polypeptide(L)' 'MENGIYIVDEKDEVWDIDEASGMYGMFSSKPNIGPNEVAALLSGKALVDLSDGEYIHWIQLTPDAIKTARLRQ' A
#
# COMPACT_ATOMS: atom_id res chain seq x y z
N MET A 1 2.57 -16.49 4.86
CA MET A 1 3.22 -15.41 4.11
C MET A 1 3.32 -14.27 5.09
N GLU A 2 4.54 -13.86 5.43
CA GLU A 2 4.77 -12.65 6.24
C GLU A 2 4.12 -11.46 5.54
N ASN A 3 3.59 -10.52 6.33
CA ASN A 3 2.77 -9.42 5.84
C ASN A 3 3.63 -8.51 4.93
N GLY A 4 3.42 -8.56 3.61
CA GLY A 4 4.06 -7.63 2.67
C GLY A 4 3.49 -6.20 2.71
N ILE A 5 2.68 -5.88 3.72
CA ILE A 5 2.06 -4.58 3.93
C ILE A 5 2.21 -4.24 5.41
N TYR A 6 2.93 -3.16 5.68
CA TYR A 6 3.20 -2.64 7.02
C TYR A 6 2.41 -1.34 7.24
N ILE A 7 1.91 -1.15 8.45
CA ILE A 7 1.29 0.12 8.88
C ILE A 7 2.39 0.90 9.62
N VAL A 8 2.64 2.12 9.16
CA VAL A 8 3.59 3.08 9.77
C VAL A 8 2.88 4.41 9.97
N ASP A 9 3.18 5.10 11.07
CA ASP A 9 2.61 6.40 11.41
C ASP A 9 3.48 7.54 10.88
N GLU A 10 4.80 7.33 10.84
CA GLU A 10 5.78 8.30 10.34
C GLU A 10 6.66 7.69 9.25
N LYS A 11 7.17 8.54 8.33
CA LYS A 11 7.97 8.09 7.19
C LYS A 11 9.26 7.34 7.60
N ASP A 12 9.82 7.71 8.75
CA ASP A 12 11.13 7.20 9.19
C ASP A 12 11.01 5.82 9.85
N GLU A 13 9.81 5.43 10.28
CA GLU A 13 9.53 4.09 10.84
C GLU A 13 9.67 2.98 9.79
N VAL A 14 9.65 3.32 8.50
CA VAL A 14 9.92 2.36 7.42
C VAL A 14 11.29 1.72 7.57
N TRP A 15 12.27 2.45 8.12
CA TRP A 15 13.63 1.95 8.33
C TRP A 15 13.74 0.95 9.49
N ASP A 16 12.73 0.86 10.35
CA ASP A 16 12.65 -0.13 11.42
C ASP A 16 12.08 -1.48 10.92
N ILE A 17 11.62 -1.55 9.66
CA ILE A 17 11.15 -2.78 9.02
C ILE A 17 12.36 -3.53 8.47
N ASP A 18 12.62 -4.75 8.95
CA ASP A 18 13.78 -5.55 8.57
C ASP A 18 13.89 -5.73 7.04
N GLU A 19 12.75 -5.88 6.34
CA GLU A 19 12.69 -6.02 4.89
C GLU A 19 13.07 -4.75 4.11
N ALA A 20 13.05 -3.58 4.75
CA ALA A 20 13.46 -2.32 4.14
C ALA A 20 14.99 -2.20 4.00
N SER A 21 15.76 -3.01 4.74
CA SER A 21 17.24 -2.98 4.74
C SER A 21 17.89 -3.20 3.37
N GLY A 22 17.16 -3.82 2.43
CA GLY A 22 17.60 -4.06 1.05
C GLY A 22 17.11 -3.03 0.02
N MET A 23 16.34 -2.02 0.41
CA MET A 23 15.72 -1.07 -0.51
C MET A 23 16.56 0.20 -0.71
N TYR A 24 16.46 0.81 -1.90
CA TYR A 24 17.31 1.94 -2.36
C TYR A 24 17.13 3.29 -1.63
N GLY A 25 16.44 3.33 -0.49
CA GLY A 25 16.38 4.56 0.31
C GLY A 25 15.38 5.61 -0.16
N MET A 26 14.87 5.51 -1.39
CA MET A 26 14.09 6.56 -2.06
C MET A 26 12.64 6.13 -2.27
N PHE A 27 11.74 6.59 -1.40
CA PHE A 27 10.30 6.48 -1.61
C PHE A 27 9.61 7.82 -1.39
N SER A 28 8.59 8.10 -2.21
CA SER A 28 7.82 9.34 -2.10
C SER A 28 6.85 9.25 -0.94
N SER A 29 6.93 10.18 0.02
CA SER A 29 5.94 10.32 1.09
C SER A 29 4.73 11.17 0.69
N LYS A 30 4.58 11.51 -0.60
CA LYS A 30 3.42 12.28 -1.08
C LYS A 30 2.19 11.38 -1.10
N PRO A 31 1.05 11.80 -0.51
CA PRO A 31 -0.20 11.07 -0.63
C PRO A 31 -0.60 10.88 -2.10
N ASN A 32 -0.88 9.64 -2.49
CA ASN A 32 -1.13 9.24 -3.88
C ASN A 32 -2.43 8.43 -4.06
N ILE A 33 -3.17 8.13 -2.98
CA ILE A 33 -4.47 7.44 -3.03
C ILE A 33 -5.61 8.45 -2.88
N GLY A 34 -6.39 8.62 -3.96
CA GLY A 34 -7.57 9.47 -3.99
C GLY A 34 -8.89 8.69 -3.98
N PRO A 35 -10.04 9.37 -4.16
CA PRO A 35 -11.36 8.74 -4.11
C PRO A 35 -11.55 7.64 -5.16
N ASN A 36 -10.97 7.79 -6.35
CA ASN A 36 -11.10 6.81 -7.43
C ASN A 36 -10.34 5.52 -7.10
N GLU A 37 -9.14 5.67 -6.56
CA GLU A 37 -8.28 4.57 -6.13
C GLU A 37 -8.94 3.79 -4.99
N VAL A 38 -9.52 4.51 -4.02
CA VAL A 38 -10.31 3.90 -2.94
C VAL A 38 -11.52 3.15 -3.50
N ALA A 39 -12.28 3.74 -4.42
CA ALA A 39 -13.43 3.07 -5.04
C ALA A 39 -13.01 1.81 -5.81
N ALA A 40 -11.88 1.84 -6.52
CA ALA A 40 -11.33 0.69 -7.21
C ALA A 40 -10.96 -0.43 -6.23
N LEU A 41 -10.25 -0.12 -5.14
CA LEU A 41 -9.90 -1.07 -4.09
C LEU A 41 -11.14 -1.70 -3.44
N LEU A 42 -12.16 -0.91 -3.08
CA LEU A 42 -13.42 -1.40 -2.49
C LEU A 42 -14.28 -2.23 -3.47
N SER A 43 -14.06 -2.06 -4.78
CA SER A 43 -14.64 -2.91 -5.83
C SER A 43 -13.90 -4.24 -6.03
N GLY A 44 -12.76 -4.44 -5.35
CA GLY A 44 -11.92 -5.63 -5.43
C GLY A 44 -10.83 -5.58 -6.52
N LYS A 45 -10.66 -4.44 -7.18
CA LYS A 45 -9.58 -4.23 -8.16
C LYS A 45 -8.25 -3.92 -7.47
N ALA A 46 -7.15 -4.15 -8.17
CA ALA A 46 -5.81 -3.76 -7.74
C ALA A 46 -5.43 -2.37 -8.28
N LEU A 47 -4.51 -1.71 -7.59
CA LEU A 47 -3.78 -0.54 -8.06
C LEU A 47 -2.36 -0.97 -8.42
N VAL A 48 -1.82 -0.33 -9.46
CA VAL A 48 -0.45 -0.53 -9.91
C VAL A 48 0.23 0.83 -9.94
N ASP A 49 1.29 0.99 -9.16
CA ASP A 49 2.13 2.20 -9.16
C ASP A 49 3.49 1.88 -9.78
N LEU A 50 3.89 2.73 -10.74
CA LEU A 50 5.12 2.65 -11.53
C LEU A 50 5.93 3.96 -11.42
N SER A 51 5.59 4.82 -10.47
CA SER A 51 6.05 6.20 -10.42
C SER A 51 7.53 6.37 -10.06
N ASP A 52 8.16 5.37 -9.44
CA ASP A 52 9.60 5.38 -9.15
C ASP A 52 10.46 4.97 -10.37
N GLY A 53 9.85 4.38 -11.39
CA GLY A 53 10.54 3.92 -12.60
C GLY A 53 11.41 2.67 -12.41
N GLU A 54 11.41 2.06 -11.23
CA GLU A 54 12.26 0.93 -10.86
C GLU A 54 11.45 -0.33 -10.56
N TYR A 55 10.35 -0.19 -9.81
CA TYR A 55 9.56 -1.31 -9.33
C TYR A 55 8.07 -1.17 -9.67
N ILE A 56 7.41 -2.32 -9.81
CA ILE A 56 5.94 -2.39 -9.93
C ILE A 56 5.36 -2.58 -8.53
N HIS A 57 4.71 -1.55 -8.00
CA HIS A 57 4.00 -1.62 -6.71
C HIS A 57 2.57 -2.10 -6.93
N TRP A 58 2.29 -3.33 -6.50
CA TRP A 58 0.95 -3.92 -6.59
C TRP A 58 0.21 -3.81 -5.26
N ILE A 59 -0.93 -3.12 -5.25
CA ILE A 59 -1.74 -2.91 -4.03
C ILE A 59 -3.15 -3.43 -4.27
N GLN A 60 -3.60 -4.39 -3.46
CA GLN A 60 -4.95 -4.95 -3.54
C GLN A 60 -5.47 -5.36 -2.16
N LEU A 61 -6.75 -5.06 -1.90
CA LEU A 61 -7.40 -5.50 -0.68
C LEU A 61 -7.69 -7.00 -0.72
N THR A 62 -7.51 -7.65 0.43
CA THR A 62 -7.98 -9.03 0.62
C THR A 62 -9.52 -9.07 0.66
N PRO A 63 -10.14 -10.22 0.38
CA PRO A 63 -11.59 -10.37 0.49
C PRO A 63 -12.15 -9.97 1.87
N ASP A 64 -11.44 -10.30 2.95
CA ASP A 64 -11.85 -9.96 4.31
C ASP A 64 -11.74 -8.45 4.61
N ALA A 65 -10.74 -7.77 4.05
CA ALA A 65 -10.63 -6.32 4.15
C ALA A 65 -11.79 -5.61 3.44
N ILE A 66 -12.18 -6.08 2.25
CA ILE A 66 -13.34 -5.54 1.51
C ILE A 66 -14.63 -5.73 2.32
N LYS A 67 -14.84 -6.92 2.89
CA LYS A 67 -16.00 -7.22 3.75
C LYS A 67 -16.03 -6.29 4.95
N THR A 68 -14.89 -6.12 5.62
CA THR A 68 -14.76 -5.24 6.79
C THR A 68 -15.08 -3.80 6.44
N ALA A 69 -14.58 -3.29 5.32
CA ALA A 69 -14.86 -1.92 4.87
C ALA A 69 -16.35 -1.68 4.59
N ARG A 70 -17.06 -2.67 4.04
CA ARG A 70 -18.50 -2.58 3.75
C ARG A 70 -19.39 -2.67 4.99
N LEU A 71 -18.93 -3.32 6.06
CA LEU A 71 -19.67 -3.40 7.33
C LEU A 71 -19.61 -2.10 8.14
N ARG A 72 -18.71 -1.17 7.79
CA ARG A 72 -18.53 0.12 8.47
C ARG A 72 -19.21 1.30 7.75
N GLN A 73 -19.92 1.04 6.65
CA GLN A 73 -20.76 2.02 5.94
C GLN A 73 -22.18 2.01 6.50
#